data_AF-A0A845X8D7-F1
#
_entry.id   AF-A0A845X8D7-F1
#
_cell.length_a   1.000
_cell.length_b   1.000
_cell.length_c   1.000
_cell.angle_alpha   90.00
_cell.angle_beta   90.00
_cell.angle_gamma   90.00
#
_symmetry.space_group_name_H-M   'P 1'
#
loop_
_entity.id
_entity.type
_entity.pdbx_description
1 polymer ?
#
loop_
_entity_poly.entity_id
_entity_poly.type
_entity_poly.pdbx_seq_one_letter_code
_entity_poly.pdbx_strand_id
1 'polypeptide(L)'
;MSYGILFGVVSLLLVAIAIIQQGYFVVLFWPSLSFAIVAAGYLHLGPSIYQKSQEGFLAPISKVLLLPYLLFLWAVWHIARLLKSEPSLHQLTEKIWIGRRLLAHELPNNIDHVIDLTCEFDKTKFLHSYAYHSSGRVTEGVRK
;
A
#
# COMPACT_ATOMS: atom_id res chain seq x y z
N MET A 1 -6.65 8.77 -11.11
CA MET A 1 -6.00 8.99 -12.42
C MET A 1 -4.63 9.70 -12.29
N SER A 2 -4.50 10.84 -11.60
CA SER A 2 -3.23 11.60 -11.56
C SER A 2 -2.01 10.82 -11.04
N TYR A 3 -2.18 10.00 -10.00
CA TYR A 3 -1.07 9.19 -9.46
C TYR A 3 -0.58 8.10 -10.42
N GLY A 4 -1.46 7.52 -11.24
CA GLY A 4 -1.07 6.51 -12.23
C GLY A 4 -0.15 7.10 -13.30
N ILE A 5 -0.44 8.32 -13.77
CA ILE A 5 0.41 9.05 -14.71
C ILE A 5 1.76 9.37 -14.05
N LEU A 6 1.75 9.87 -12.81
CA LEU A 6 2.98 10.19 -12.07
C LEU A 6 3.90 8.97 -11.96
N PHE A 7 3.39 7.83 -11.50
CA PHE A 7 4.19 6.61 -11.40
C PHE A 7 4.65 6.08 -12.76
N GLY A 8 3.85 6.26 -13.81
CA GLY A 8 4.25 5.96 -15.18
C GLY A 8 5.42 6.82 -15.65
N VAL A 9 5.39 8.13 -15.40
CA VAL A 9 6.50 9.04 -15.71
C VAL A 9 7.76 8.67 -14.94
N VAL A 10 7.65 8.40 -13.62
CA VAL A 10 8.78 7.94 -12.80
C VAL A 10 9.38 6.65 -13.36
N SER A 11 8.54 5.69 -13.74
CA SER A 11 8.97 4.43 -14.36
C SER A 11 9.77 4.68 -15.65
N LEU A 12 9.27 5.53 -16.55
CA LEU A 12 9.93 5.87 -17.81
C LEU A 12 11.27 6.59 -17.60
N LEU A 13 11.34 7.51 -16.63
CA LEU A 13 12.59 8.18 -16.26
C LEU A 13 13.63 7.19 -15.74
N LEU A 14 13.22 6.23 -14.91
CA LEU A 14 14.11 5.18 -14.42
C LEU A 14 14.63 4.30 -15.56
N VAL A 15 13.79 3.95 -16.55
CA VAL A 15 14.26 3.25 -17.77
C VAL A 15 15.27 4.08 -18.54
N ALA A 16 15.00 5.37 -18.76
CA ALA A 16 15.90 6.24 -19.51
C ALA A 16 17.27 6.34 -18.83
N ILE A 17 17.31 6.51 -17.51
CA ILE A 17 18.55 6.53 -16.73
C ILE A 17 19.27 5.17 -16.81
N ALA A 18 18.53 4.07 -16.74
CA ALA A 18 19.10 2.72 -16.85
C ALA A 18 19.81 2.49 -18.19
N ILE A 19 19.22 2.96 -19.28
CA ILE A 19 19.78 2.86 -20.64
C ILE A 19 21.05 3.71 -20.76
N ILE A 20 21.03 4.95 -20.25
CA ILE A 20 22.17 5.87 -20.32
C ILE A 20 23.36 5.35 -19.50
N GLN A 21 23.10 4.80 -18.32
CA GLN A 21 24.14 4.39 -17.37
C GLN A 21 24.75 3.01 -17.66
N GLN A 22 24.13 2.20 -18.53
CA GLN A 22 24.50 0.84 -19.00
C GLN A 22 24.83 -0.22 -17.93
N GLY A 23 25.68 0.06 -16.93
CA GLY A 23 26.09 -0.85 -15.85
C GLY A 23 25.07 -1.03 -14.73
N TYR A 24 24.14 -0.09 -14.53
CA TYR A 24 23.10 -0.16 -13.48
C TYR A 24 21.75 -0.66 -13.98
N PHE A 25 21.69 -1.21 -15.19
CA PHE A 25 20.43 -1.58 -15.83
C PHE A 25 19.58 -2.50 -14.96
N VAL A 26 20.16 -3.58 -14.42
CA VAL A 26 19.42 -4.53 -13.57
C VAL A 26 18.87 -3.88 -12.30
N VAL A 27 19.66 -2.99 -11.67
CA VAL A 27 19.29 -2.31 -10.43
C VAL A 27 18.18 -1.29 -10.65
N LEU A 28 18.18 -0.58 -11.78
CA LEU A 28 17.19 0.44 -12.13
C LEU A 28 15.96 -0.12 -12.86
N PHE A 29 16.10 -1.28 -13.50
CA PHE A 29 14.99 -1.95 -14.17
C PHE A 29 13.97 -2.46 -13.15
N TRP A 30 14.42 -3.04 -12.03
CA TRP A 30 13.52 -3.51 -10.98
C TRP A 30 12.60 -2.41 -10.40
N PRO A 31 13.08 -1.24 -9.95
CA PRO A 31 12.21 -0.15 -9.51
C PRO A 31 11.36 0.38 -10.66
N SER A 32 11.89 0.51 -11.87
CA SER A 32 11.08 0.92 -13.02
C SER A 32 9.88 0.00 -13.25
N LEU A 33 10.09 -1.31 -13.23
CA LEU A 33 9.03 -2.30 -13.37
C LEU A 33 8.04 -2.22 -12.20
N SER A 34 8.54 -2.09 -10.97
CA SER A 34 7.71 -1.90 -9.78
C SER A 34 6.76 -0.71 -9.92
N PHE A 35 7.28 0.46 -10.35
CA PHE A 35 6.45 1.66 -10.57
C PHE A 35 5.52 1.53 -11.77
N ALA A 36 5.92 0.81 -12.83
CA ALA A 36 5.05 0.54 -13.98
C ALA A 36 3.82 -0.30 -13.59
N ILE A 37 4.01 -1.35 -12.78
CA ILE A 37 2.91 -2.20 -12.30
C ILE A 37 1.94 -1.37 -11.45
N VAL A 38 2.46 -0.52 -10.55
CA VAL A 38 1.62 0.36 -9.73
C VAL A 38 0.88 1.39 -10.58
N ALA A 39 1.54 1.98 -11.58
CA ALA A 39 0.89 2.85 -12.55
C ALA A 39 -0.28 2.14 -13.25
N ALA A 40 -0.07 0.90 -13.70
CA ALA A 40 -1.12 0.08 -14.29
C ALA A 40 -2.27 -0.21 -13.31
N GLY A 41 -1.97 -0.43 -12.02
CA GLY A 41 -2.97 -0.54 -10.95
C GLY A 41 -3.86 0.71 -10.83
N TYR A 42 -3.26 1.90 -10.83
CA TYR A 42 -4.00 3.16 -10.73
C TYR A 42 -4.79 3.54 -12.00
N LEU A 43 -4.39 3.02 -13.17
CA LEU A 43 -5.02 3.33 -14.44
C LEU A 43 -6.13 2.33 -14.80
N HIS A 44 -5.89 1.03 -14.65
CA HIS A 44 -6.80 -0.01 -15.17
C HIS A 44 -6.94 -1.26 -14.28
N LEU A 45 -5.86 -1.77 -13.66
CA LEU A 45 -5.87 -3.08 -13.01
C LEU A 45 -6.41 -3.07 -11.57
N GLY A 46 -6.49 -1.89 -10.94
CA GLY A 46 -6.98 -1.72 -9.58
C GLY A 46 -6.06 -2.34 -8.51
N PRO A 47 -6.57 -2.53 -7.28
CA PRO A 47 -5.79 -3.03 -6.13
C PRO A 47 -5.40 -4.51 -6.26
N SER A 48 -5.90 -5.22 -7.28
CA SER A 48 -5.62 -6.63 -7.53
C SER A 48 -4.13 -6.92 -7.74
N ILE A 49 -3.34 -5.93 -8.19
CA ILE A 49 -1.88 -6.05 -8.41
C ILE A 49 -1.12 -6.45 -7.14
N TYR A 50 -1.63 -6.06 -5.97
CA TYR A 50 -1.02 -6.36 -4.67
C TYR A 50 -1.33 -7.79 -4.21
N GLN A 51 -2.36 -8.42 -4.80
CA GLN A 51 -2.81 -9.78 -4.51
C GLN A 51 -2.95 -10.03 -2.99
N LYS A 52 -3.50 -9.03 -2.28
CA LYS A 52 -3.64 -9.08 -0.83
C LYS A 52 -4.71 -10.10 -0.44
N SER A 53 -4.35 -11.03 0.44
CA SER A 53 -5.24 -12.07 0.94
C SER A 53 -6.34 -11.49 1.84
N GLN A 54 -7.41 -12.24 2.04
CA GLN A 54 -8.47 -11.87 3.00
C GLN A 54 -7.94 -11.75 4.43
N GLU A 55 -6.87 -12.48 4.75
CA GLU A 55 -6.18 -12.39 6.04
C GLU A 55 -5.32 -11.12 6.19
N GLY A 56 -5.19 -10.33 5.12
CA GLY A 56 -4.48 -9.06 5.10
C GLY A 56 -3.02 -9.15 4.70
N PHE A 57 -2.56 -10.24 4.07
CA PHE A 57 -1.16 -10.40 3.68
C PHE A 57 -0.98 -10.27 2.17
N LEU A 58 0.05 -9.56 1.73
CA LEU A 58 0.42 -9.49 0.32
C LEU A 58 1.00 -10.84 -0.14
N ALA A 59 0.76 -11.20 -1.41
CA ALA A 59 1.40 -12.37 -2.00
C ALA A 59 2.93 -12.21 -2.02
N PRO A 60 3.71 -13.27 -1.72
CA PRO A 60 5.18 -13.20 -1.72
C PRO A 60 5.77 -12.67 -3.03
N ILE A 61 5.18 -13.08 -4.16
CA ILE A 61 5.60 -12.61 -5.49
C ILE A 61 5.36 -11.11 -5.66
N SER A 62 4.20 -10.60 -5.22
CA SER A 62 3.90 -9.17 -5.25
C SER A 62 4.85 -8.39 -4.35
N LYS A 63 5.24 -8.92 -3.18
CA LYS A 63 6.23 -8.27 -2.30
C LYS A 63 7.58 -8.10 -2.97
N VAL A 64 8.06 -9.11 -3.69
CA VAL A 64 9.35 -9.05 -4.39
C VAL A 64 9.27 -8.13 -5.60
N LEU A 65 8.25 -8.28 -6.46
CA LEU A 65 8.10 -7.45 -7.64
C LEU A 65 7.89 -5.97 -7.30
N LEU A 66 7.12 -5.69 -6.24
CA LEU A 66 6.78 -4.33 -5.82
C LEU A 66 7.68 -3.80 -4.72
N LEU A 67 8.73 -4.53 -4.30
CA LEU A 67 9.57 -4.14 -3.16
C LEU A 67 10.08 -2.69 -3.26
N PRO A 68 10.59 -2.21 -4.42
CA PRO A 68 11.09 -0.85 -4.51
C PRO A 68 10.00 0.20 -4.23
N TYR A 69 8.81 0.00 -4.79
CA TYR A 69 7.65 0.86 -4.50
C TYR A 69 7.21 0.75 -3.04
N LEU A 70 7.15 -0.47 -2.49
CA LEU A 70 6.75 -0.68 -1.10
C LEU A 70 7.71 0.00 -0.13
N LEU A 71 9.02 -0.06 -0.38
CA LEU A 71 10.04 0.64 0.42
C LEU A 71 9.84 2.16 0.37
N PHE A 72 9.58 2.70 -0.83
CA PHE A 72 9.24 4.11 -0.99
C PHE A 72 7.98 4.48 -0.19
N LEU A 73 6.91 3.68 -0.29
CA LEU A 73 5.66 3.91 0.44
C LEU A 73 5.85 3.82 1.96
N TRP A 74 6.65 2.86 2.45
CA TRP A 74 7.02 2.75 3.85
C TRP A 74 7.75 4.00 4.34
N ALA A 75 8.72 4.50 3.57
CA ALA A 75 9.46 5.71 3.90
C ALA A 75 8.52 6.92 3.95
N VAL A 76 7.67 7.11 2.94
CA VAL A 76 6.67 8.19 2.90
C VAL A 76 5.73 8.11 4.10
N TRP A 77 5.23 6.92 4.45
CA TRP A 77 4.36 6.75 5.61
C TRP A 77 5.07 7.12 6.92
N HIS A 78 6.31 6.66 7.12
CA HIS A 78 7.09 7.00 8.31
C HIS A 78 7.36 8.50 8.42
N ILE A 79 7.75 9.15 7.31
CA ILE A 79 8.00 10.59 7.27
C ILE A 79 6.71 11.36 7.54
N ALA A 80 5.62 11.03 6.85
CA ALA A 80 4.33 11.69 7.03
C ALA A 80 3.84 11.57 8.47
N ARG A 81 4.03 10.41 9.12
CA ARG A 81 3.70 10.19 10.52
C ARG A 81 4.52 11.08 11.47
N LEU A 82 5.80 11.29 11.17
CA LEU A 82 6.69 12.11 12.01
C LEU A 82 6.43 13.61 11.83
N LEU A 83 6.06 14.04 10.63
CA LEU A 83 5.87 15.45 10.31
C LEU A 83 4.45 15.95 10.60
N LYS A 84 3.44 15.08 10.56
CA LYS A 84 2.05 15.47 10.83
C LYS A 84 1.74 15.38 12.32
N SER A 85 1.30 16.50 12.88
CA SER A 85 0.76 16.58 14.25
C SER A 85 -0.70 16.11 14.37
N GLU A 86 -1.30 15.62 13.27
CA GLU A 86 -2.67 15.11 13.25
C GLU A 86 -2.81 13.88 14.16
N PRO A 87 -3.91 13.76 14.92
CA PRO A 87 -4.18 12.55 15.71
C PRO A 87 -4.11 11.30 14.84
N SER A 88 -3.52 10.23 15.39
CA SER A 88 -3.43 8.93 14.70
C SER A 88 -4.80 8.33 14.41
N LEU A 89 -5.77 8.61 15.28
CA LEU A 89 -7.14 8.13 15.26
C LEU A 89 -8.10 9.27 15.63
N HIS A 90 -9.19 9.40 14.88
CA HIS A 90 -10.24 10.37 15.11
C HIS A 90 -11.58 9.65 15.23
N GLN A 91 -12.35 9.98 16.26
CA GLN A 91 -13.68 9.42 16.46
C GLN A 91 -14.69 10.19 15.61
N LEU A 92 -15.33 9.51 14.65
CA LEU A 92 -16.39 10.10 13.82
C LEU A 92 -17.76 9.98 14.48
N THR A 93 -18.00 8.87 15.17
CA THR A 93 -19.25 8.60 15.92
C THR A 93 -18.91 7.82 17.18
N GLU A 94 -19.90 7.58 18.05
CA GLU A 94 -19.74 6.76 19.26
C GLU A 94 -19.08 5.39 19.02
N LYS A 95 -19.20 4.84 17.81
CA LYS A 95 -18.75 3.48 17.45
C LYS A 95 -17.77 3.43 16.28
N ILE A 96 -17.46 4.56 15.65
CA ILE A 96 -16.64 4.60 14.43
C ILE A 96 -15.45 5.51 14.65
N TRP A 97 -14.28 4.94 14.42
CA TRP A 97 -13.00 5.65 14.40
C TRP A 97 -12.39 5.56 13.01
N ILE A 98 -11.80 6.67 12.55
CA ILE A 98 -11.05 6.75 11.31
C ILE A 98 -9.64 7.25 11.61
N GLY A 99 -8.65 6.68 10.95
CA GLY A 99 -7.27 7.06 11.18
C GLY A 99 -6.36 6.60 10.07
N ARG A 100 -5.11 7.00 10.18
CA ARG A 100 -4.03 6.40 9.39
C ARG A 100 -3.75 4.99 9.89
N ARG A 101 -2.85 4.28 9.21
CA ARG A 101 -2.27 3.03 9.74
C ARG A 101 -1.65 3.29 11.11
N LEU A 102 -2.09 2.51 12.10
CA LEU A 102 -1.73 2.67 13.51
C LEU A 102 -0.51 1.83 13.90
N LEU A 103 0.20 2.28 14.93
CA LEU A 103 1.14 1.50 15.71
C LEU A 103 0.40 0.75 16.83
N ALA A 104 1.03 -0.28 17.40
CA ALA A 104 0.40 -1.15 18.40
C ALA A 104 -0.14 -0.39 19.62
N HIS A 105 0.56 0.66 20.07
CA HIS A 105 0.17 1.48 21.22
C HIS A 105 -0.85 2.57 20.89
N GLU A 106 -1.15 2.79 19.61
CA GLU A 106 -2.12 3.80 19.16
C GLU A 106 -3.53 3.22 19.03
N LEU A 107 -3.67 1.89 19.08
CA LEU A 107 -4.95 1.21 18.96
C LEU A 107 -5.69 1.21 20.31
N PRO A 108 -6.93 1.71 20.39
CA PRO A 108 -7.74 1.61 21.59
C PRO A 108 -8.11 0.16 21.92
N ASN A 109 -8.24 -0.15 23.20
CA ASN A 109 -8.60 -1.50 23.67
C ASN A 109 -10.07 -1.86 23.40
N ASN A 110 -10.92 -0.88 23.05
CA ASN A 110 -12.36 -1.04 22.84
C ASN A 110 -12.76 -1.09 21.36
N ILE A 111 -11.87 -1.59 20.50
CA ILE A 111 -12.15 -1.81 19.08
C ILE A 111 -12.47 -3.28 18.87
N ASP A 112 -13.65 -3.59 18.34
CA ASP A 112 -14.02 -4.97 18.00
C ASP A 112 -13.59 -5.34 16.58
N HIS A 113 -13.76 -4.40 15.63
CA HIS A 113 -13.54 -4.62 14.20
C HIS A 113 -12.55 -3.61 13.62
N VAL A 114 -11.66 -4.09 12.76
CA VAL A 114 -10.72 -3.27 12.00
C VAL A 114 -10.95 -3.48 10.50
N ILE A 115 -11.29 -2.39 9.81
CA ILE A 115 -11.48 -2.36 8.36
C ILE A 115 -10.23 -1.73 7.73
N ASP A 116 -9.37 -2.54 7.11
CA ASP A 116 -8.18 -2.07 6.40
C ASP A 116 -8.49 -1.81 4.93
N LEU A 117 -8.57 -0.52 4.61
CA LEU A 117 -8.79 -0.01 3.25
C LEU A 117 -7.50 0.05 2.42
N THR A 118 -6.33 -0.17 3.03
CA THR A 118 -5.04 -0.10 2.35
C THR A 118 -4.70 -1.46 1.76
N CYS A 119 -4.44 -1.51 0.46
CA CYS A 119 -4.09 -2.75 -0.24
C CYS A 119 -2.57 -3.00 -0.29
N GLU A 120 -1.78 -1.99 0.04
CA GLU A 120 -0.33 -1.92 -0.16
C GLU A 120 0.48 -2.45 1.03
N PHE A 121 -0.13 -2.65 2.20
CA PHE A 121 0.57 -3.12 3.40
C PHE A 121 0.00 -4.43 3.92
N ASP A 122 0.87 -5.24 4.53
CA ASP A 122 0.46 -6.40 5.32
C ASP A 122 -0.32 -5.98 6.57
N LYS A 123 -1.15 -6.89 7.09
CA LYS A 123 -1.71 -6.79 8.45
C LYS A 123 -0.58 -6.74 9.48
N THR A 124 -0.70 -5.86 10.47
CA THR A 124 0.24 -5.79 11.59
C THR A 124 -0.04 -6.89 12.61
N LYS A 125 1.01 -7.38 13.29
CA LYS A 125 0.88 -8.51 14.22
C LYS A 125 -0.07 -8.25 15.38
N PHE A 126 -0.12 -7.03 15.91
CA PHE A 126 -1.00 -6.69 17.03
C PHE A 126 -2.50 -6.74 16.65
N LEU A 127 -2.84 -6.80 15.36
CA LEU A 127 -4.21 -6.93 14.89
C LEU A 127 -4.69 -8.38 14.78
N HIS A 128 -3.86 -9.37 15.13
CA HIS A 128 -4.26 -10.78 15.07
C HIS A 128 -5.40 -11.15 16.03
N SER A 129 -5.56 -10.41 17.13
CA SER A 129 -6.62 -10.62 18.13
C SER A 129 -7.94 -9.91 17.80
N TYR A 130 -8.01 -9.17 16.69
CA TYR A 130 -9.16 -8.35 16.32
C TYR A 130 -9.88 -8.93 15.10
N ALA A 131 -11.18 -8.67 14.96
CA ALA A 131 -11.93 -9.01 13.76
C ALA A 131 -11.49 -8.10 12.60
N TYR A 132 -10.60 -8.61 11.76
CA TYR A 132 -9.92 -7.84 10.72
C TYR A 132 -10.50 -8.13 9.33
N HIS A 133 -10.82 -7.06 8.59
CA HIS A 133 -11.38 -7.11 7.25
C HIS A 133 -10.49 -6.31 6.29
N SER A 134 -10.05 -6.92 5.18
CA SER A 134 -9.21 -6.24 4.19
C SER A 134 -9.94 -6.02 2.87
N SER A 135 -9.73 -4.85 2.28
CA SER A 135 -10.22 -4.50 0.92
C SER A 135 -9.43 -5.20 -0.22
N GLY A 136 -8.42 -6.00 0.10
CA GLY A 136 -7.39 -6.51 -0.82
C GLY A 136 -7.84 -7.47 -1.93
N ARG A 137 -8.95 -8.17 -1.73
CA ARG A 137 -9.62 -8.96 -2.77
C ARG A 137 -10.96 -8.31 -3.04
N VAL A 138 -11.16 -7.87 -4.27
CA VAL A 138 -12.51 -7.64 -4.80
C VAL A 138 -13.22 -8.99 -4.71
N THR A 139 -14.03 -9.16 -3.67
CA THR A 139 -15.00 -10.24 -3.65
C THR A 139 -15.91 -9.99 -4.85
N GLU A 140 -15.88 -10.91 -5.82
CA GLU A 140 -17.03 -11.11 -6.71
C GLU A 140 -18.24 -11.35 -5.81
N GLY A 141 -18.98 -10.29 -5.50
CA GLY A 141 -19.93 -10.41 -4.39
C GLY A 141 -20.76 -9.18 -4.08
N VAL A 142 -20.85 -8.18 -4.96
CA VAL A 142 -22.03 -7.30 -5.08
C VAL A 142 -22.09 -6.78 -6.52
N ARG A 143 -22.53 -7.63 -7.46
CA ARG A 143 -23.27 -7.09 -8.62
C ARG A 143 -24.70 -6.94 -8.13
N LYS A 144 -25.12 -5.69 -7.92
CA LYS A 144 -26.55 -5.37 -7.89
C LYS A 144 -27.10 -5.49 -9.31
#